data_AF-A0A954A4E3-F1
#
_entry.id   AF-A0A954A4E3-F1
#
_cell.length_a   1.000
_cell.length_b   1.000
_cell.length_c   1.000
_cell.angle_alpha   90.00
_cell.angle_beta   90.00
_cell.angle_gamma   90.00
#
_symmetry.space_group_name_H-M   'P 1'
#
loop_
_entity.id
_entity.type
_entity.pdbx_description
1 polymer ?
#
loop_
_entity_poly.entity_id
_entity_poly.type
_entity_poly.pdbx_seq_one_letter_code
_entity_poly.pdbx_strand_id
1 'polypeptide(L)'
;MFLRFGEVVGNAGLWHALAIVIAAKSVTTITGLSLSAIATNTRTQGGGAYFLISRSLGIEFGGTIGAVFFLAQAISVAMYVIGFSEAVVATFPEWGSDLTTIATLTLLVVFICVLIGAG
;
A
#
# COMPACT_ATOMS: atom_id res chain seq x y z
N MET A 1 -3.97 2.62 9.83
CA MET A 1 -3.51 2.32 11.21
C MET A 1 -4.61 2.58 12.23
N PHE A 2 -5.19 3.78 12.25
CA PHE A 2 -6.15 4.20 13.28
C PHE A 2 -7.43 3.37 13.38
N LEU A 3 -7.95 2.84 12.27
CA LEU A 3 -9.21 2.09 12.27
C LEU A 3 -9.09 0.68 12.88
N ARG A 4 -8.02 -0.06 12.56
CA ARG A 4 -7.95 -1.51 12.85
C ARG A 4 -6.89 -1.91 13.88
N PHE A 5 -5.97 -1.02 14.24
CA PHE A 5 -4.92 -1.37 15.21
C PHE A 5 -5.49 -1.61 16.61
N GLY A 6 -6.51 -0.85 17.02
CA GLY A 6 -7.20 -1.04 18.30
C GLY A 6 -7.90 -2.41 18.39
N GLU A 7 -8.58 -2.84 17.33
CA GLU A 7 -9.24 -4.14 17.27
C GLU A 7 -8.25 -5.30 17.32
N VAL A 8 -7.09 -5.17 16.67
CA VAL A 8 -6.02 -6.19 16.71
C VAL A 8 -5.48 -6.36 18.13
N VAL A 9 -5.22 -5.26 18.83
CA VAL A 9 -4.76 -5.30 20.23
C VAL A 9 -5.87 -5.82 21.16
N GLY A 10 -7.12 -5.43 20.91
CA GLY A 10 -8.29 -5.89 21.68
C GLY A 10 -8.55 -7.38 21.57
N ASN A 11 -8.44 -7.97 20.38
CA ASN A 11 -8.71 -9.39 20.14
C ASN A 11 -7.51 -10.31 20.43
N ALA A 12 -6.28 -9.90 20.06
CA ALA A 12 -5.08 -10.74 20.24
C ALA A 12 -4.40 -10.54 21.61
N GLY A 13 -4.65 -9.41 22.27
CA GLY A 13 -3.93 -8.96 23.45
C GLY A 13 -2.58 -8.31 23.12
N LEU A 14 -2.00 -7.60 24.09
CA LEU A 14 -0.78 -6.80 23.91
C LEU A 14 0.41 -7.63 23.39
N TRP A 15 0.69 -8.77 24.02
CA TRP A 15 1.87 -9.57 23.69
C TRP A 15 1.81 -10.18 22.30
N HIS A 16 0.65 -10.71 21.88
CA HIS A 16 0.49 -11.25 20.54
C HIS A 16 0.47 -10.15 19.48
N ALA A 17 -0.16 -9.00 19.76
CA ALA A 17 -0.13 -7.86 18.85
C ALA A 17 1.31 -7.36 18.61
N LEU A 18 2.13 -7.28 19.67
CA LEU A 18 3.56 -6.96 19.55
C LEU A 18 4.32 -8.01 18.73
N ALA A 19 4.05 -9.30 18.95
CA ALA A 19 4.67 -10.38 18.17
C ALA A 19 4.34 -10.27 16.66
N ILE A 20 3.07 -9.98 16.32
CA ILE A 20 2.63 -9.76 14.92
C ILE A 20 3.39 -8.57 14.31
N VAL A 21 3.51 -7.46 15.03
CA VAL A 21 4.21 -6.26 14.54
C VAL A 21 5.69 -6.55 14.31
N ILE A 22 6.36 -7.23 15.24
CA ILE A 22 7.77 -7.61 15.11
C ILE A 22 7.98 -8.53 13.90
N ALA A 23 7.12 -9.54 13.72
CA ALA A 23 7.17 -10.44 12.58
C ALA A 23 6.94 -9.71 11.24
N ALA A 24 5.97 -8.80 11.17
CA ALA A 24 5.75 -8.01 9.96
C ALA A 24 6.94 -7.08 9.64
N LYS A 25 7.52 -6.46 10.68
CA LYS A 25 8.67 -5.56 10.53
C LYS A 25 9.94 -6.30 10.15
N SER A 26 10.16 -7.51 10.64
CA SER A 26 11.34 -8.30 10.24
C SER A 26 11.31 -8.62 8.75
N VAL A 27 10.16 -9.05 8.21
CA VAL A 27 9.97 -9.30 6.77
C VAL A 27 10.26 -8.03 5.97
N THR A 28 9.67 -6.90 6.34
CA THR A 28 9.85 -5.63 5.60
C THR A 28 11.30 -5.14 5.67
N THR A 29 11.98 -5.36 6.78
CA THR A 29 13.39 -4.97 6.97
C THR A 29 14.30 -5.81 6.08
N ILE A 30 14.09 -7.13 6.03
CA ILE A 30 14.87 -8.03 5.16
C ILE A 30 14.64 -7.65 3.68
N THR A 31 13.40 -7.41 3.26
CA THR A 31 13.10 -6.96 1.89
C THR A 31 13.75 -5.60 1.59
N GLY A 32 13.72 -4.66 2.53
CA GLY A 32 14.37 -3.36 2.39
C GLY A 32 15.89 -3.45 2.24
N LEU A 33 16.54 -4.35 3.00
CA LEU A 33 17.97 -4.62 2.86
C LEU A 33 18.29 -5.23 1.48
N SER A 34 17.49 -6.17 0.99
CA SER A 34 17.63 -6.72 -0.37
C SER A 34 17.48 -5.63 -1.44
N LEU A 35 16.49 -4.75 -1.30
CA LEU A 35 16.30 -3.65 -2.24
C LEU A 35 17.46 -2.64 -2.20
N SER A 36 18.03 -2.36 -1.02
CA SER A 36 19.20 -1.52 -0.86
C SER A 36 20.43 -2.11 -1.59
N ALA A 37 20.62 -3.43 -1.52
CA ALA A 37 21.71 -4.10 -2.23
C ALA A 37 21.53 -3.99 -3.76
N ILE A 38 20.31 -4.17 -4.26
CA ILE A 38 19.96 -4.01 -5.68
C ILE A 38 20.22 -2.57 -6.14
N ALA A 39 19.79 -1.58 -5.35
CA ALA A 39 19.97 -0.16 -5.67
C ALA A 39 21.45 0.25 -5.71
N THR A 40 22.29 -0.33 -4.85
CA THR A 40 23.73 -0.03 -4.80
C THR A 40 24.51 -0.64 -5.96
N ASN A 41 24.05 -1.78 -6.51
CA ASN A 41 24.72 -2.49 -7.60
C ASN A 41 24.36 -1.97 -9.00
N THR A 42 23.44 -1.01 -9.11
CA THR A 42 22.88 -0.56 -10.40
C THR A 42 23.26 0.89 -10.66
N ARG A 43 23.80 1.20 -11.85
CA ARG A 43 24.01 2.61 -12.25
C ARG A 43 22.64 3.28 -12.44
N THR A 44 22.34 4.24 -11.57
CA THR A 44 21.10 5.01 -11.54
C THR A 44 20.97 5.90 -12.77
N GLN A 45 20.42 5.35 -13.85
CA GLN A 45 19.74 6.14 -14.87
C GLN A 45 18.29 6.29 -14.39
N GLY A 46 17.70 7.48 -14.55
CA GLY A 46 16.48 7.97 -13.85
C GLY A 46 15.17 7.21 -14.02
N GLY A 47 15.19 5.88 -14.18
CA GLY A 47 14.01 5.03 -14.06
C GLY A 47 13.69 4.71 -12.60
N GLY A 48 12.38 4.54 -12.31
CA GLY A 48 11.87 4.21 -10.99
C GLY A 48 12.15 2.76 -10.54
N ALA A 49 11.41 2.28 -9.54
CA ALA A 49 11.65 0.98 -8.90
C ALA A 49 11.67 -0.22 -9.87
N TYR A 50 10.78 -0.24 -10.87
CA TYR A 50 10.75 -1.31 -11.88
C TYR A 50 12.05 -1.36 -12.71
N PHE A 51 12.55 -0.19 -13.12
CA PHE A 51 13.77 -0.07 -13.91
C PHE A 51 15.01 -0.57 -13.15
N LEU A 52 15.06 -0.32 -11.84
CA LEU A 52 16.13 -0.84 -10.99
C LEU A 52 16.08 -2.37 -10.93
N ILE A 53 14.92 -2.96 -10.67
CA ILE A 53 14.75 -4.42 -10.52
C ILE A 53 15.04 -5.16 -11.83
N SER A 54 14.49 -4.70 -12.96
CA SER A 54 14.64 -5.38 -14.24
C SER A 54 16.08 -5.42 -14.74
N ARG A 55 16.90 -4.43 -14.35
CA ARG A 55 18.31 -4.33 -14.77
C ARG A 55 19.24 -5.19 -13.91
N SER A 56 18.97 -5.33 -12.61
CA SER A 56 19.83 -6.11 -11.71
C SER A 56 19.50 -7.61 -11.70
N LEU A 57 18.21 -7.97 -11.85
CA LEU A 57 17.72 -9.36 -11.77
C LEU A 57 17.39 -9.98 -13.13
N GLY A 58 17.35 -9.18 -14.20
CA GLY A 58 16.98 -9.63 -15.55
C GLY A 58 15.48 -9.47 -15.85
N ILE A 59 15.14 -9.61 -17.14
CA ILE A 59 13.79 -9.31 -17.65
C ILE A 59 12.71 -10.26 -17.11
N GLU A 60 13.05 -11.52 -16.85
CA GLU A 60 12.10 -12.56 -16.41
C GLU A 60 11.61 -12.30 -14.98
N PHE A 61 12.54 -11.98 -14.08
CA PHE A 61 12.22 -11.62 -12.69
C PHE A 61 11.61 -10.22 -12.60
N GLY A 62 12.10 -9.26 -13.37
CA GLY A 62 11.57 -7.90 -13.41
C GLY A 62 10.11 -7.83 -13.84
N GLY A 63 9.74 -8.55 -14.90
CA GLY A 63 8.35 -8.60 -15.40
C GLY A 63 7.37 -9.19 -14.38
N THR A 64 7.74 -10.33 -13.78
CA THR A 64 6.88 -11.04 -12.82
C THR A 64 6.68 -10.23 -11.54
N ILE A 65 7.77 -9.71 -10.95
CA ILE A 65 7.70 -8.89 -9.74
C ILE A 65 6.93 -7.59 -10.02
N GLY A 66 7.14 -6.97 -11.18
CA GLY A 66 6.43 -5.77 -11.59
C GLY A 66 4.92 -5.98 -11.71
N ALA A 67 4.47 -7.08 -12.33
CA ALA A 67 3.05 -7.41 -12.47
C ALA A 67 2.38 -7.63 -11.12
N VAL A 68 3.02 -8.40 -10.22
CA VAL A 68 2.49 -8.65 -8.87
C VAL A 68 2.45 -7.35 -8.06
N PHE A 69 3.47 -6.50 -8.16
CA PHE A 69 3.52 -5.22 -7.45
C PHE A 69 2.44 -4.24 -7.96
N PHE A 70 2.19 -4.20 -9.27
CA PHE A 70 1.11 -3.40 -9.85
C PHE A 70 -0.26 -3.85 -9.33
N LEU A 71 -0.54 -5.16 -9.33
CA LEU A 71 -1.79 -5.70 -8.79
C LEU A 71 -1.93 -5.42 -7.29
N ALA A 72 -0.86 -5.58 -6.52
CA ALA A 72 -0.85 -5.26 -5.09
C ALA A 72 -1.19 -3.78 -4.86
N GLN A 73 -0.64 -2.87 -5.66
CA GLN A 73 -0.96 -1.44 -5.57
C GLN A 73 -2.40 -1.14 -5.98
N ALA A 74 -2.95 -1.78 -7.02
CA ALA A 74 -4.35 -1.61 -7.40
C ALA A 74 -5.31 -1.99 -6.26
N ILE A 75 -5.05 -3.13 -5.60
CA ILE A 75 -5.84 -3.58 -4.45
C ILE A 75 -5.65 -2.65 -3.24
N SER A 76 -4.42 -2.15 -3.02
CA SER A 76 -4.10 -1.22 -1.94
C SER A 76 -4.90 0.08 -2.04
N VAL A 77 -5.05 0.63 -3.25
CA VAL A 77 -5.89 1.83 -3.48
C VAL A 77 -7.34 1.57 -3.07
N ALA A 78 -7.92 0.42 -3.45
CA ALA A 78 -9.28 0.07 -3.06
C ALA A 78 -9.43 -0.04 -1.53
N MET A 79 -8.48 -0.69 -0.86
CA MET A 79 -8.43 -0.79 0.61
C MET A 79 -8.36 0.60 1.28
N TYR A 80 -7.56 1.52 0.74
CA TYR A 80 -7.45 2.87 1.30
C TYR A 80 -8.73 3.70 1.11
N VAL A 81 -9.40 3.58 -0.04
CA VAL A 81 -10.69 4.26 -0.30
C VAL A 81 -11.78 3.78 0.67
N ILE A 82 -11.87 2.46 0.89
CA ILE A 82 -12.86 1.90 1.83
C ILE A 82 -12.56 2.36 3.25
N GLY A 83 -11.32 2.26 3.71
CA GLY A 83 -10.94 2.72 5.05
C GLY A 83 -11.18 4.21 5.25
N PHE A 84 -10.90 5.05 4.24
CA PHE A 84 -11.24 6.46 4.30
C PHE A 84 -12.75 6.69 4.44
N SER A 85 -13.55 5.98 3.66
CA SER A 85 -15.01 6.09 3.68
C SER A 85 -15.59 5.69 5.04
N GLU A 86 -15.10 4.60 5.65
CA GLU A 86 -15.47 4.20 7.01
C GLU A 86 -15.15 5.29 8.04
N ALA A 87 -13.94 5.88 7.96
CA ALA A 87 -13.52 6.93 8.88
C ALA A 87 -14.37 8.20 8.75
N VAL A 88 -14.75 8.59 7.53
CA VAL A 88 -15.60 9.77 7.28
C VAL A 88 -16.99 9.55 7.84
N VAL A 89 -17.63 8.40 7.56
CA VAL A 89 -18.96 8.07 8.07
C VAL A 89 -18.96 8.03 9.60
N ALA A 90 -17.93 7.45 10.22
CA ALA A 90 -17.81 7.39 11.67
C ALA A 90 -17.63 8.78 12.33
N THR A 91 -17.00 9.72 11.62
CA THR A 91 -16.72 11.08 12.14
C THR A 91 -17.90 12.03 11.93
N PHE A 92 -18.63 11.90 10.81
CA PHE A 92 -19.75 12.79 10.44
C PHE A 92 -21.05 11.99 10.24
N PRO A 93 -21.66 11.45 11.32
CA PRO A 93 -22.87 10.65 11.22
C PRO A 93 -24.09 11.47 10.75
N GLU A 94 -24.08 12.80 10.89
CA GLU A 94 -25.20 13.67 10.51
C GLU A 94 -25.36 13.85 9.00
N TRP A 95 -24.37 13.49 8.19
CA TRP A 95 -24.45 13.64 6.74
C TRP A 95 -25.34 12.60 6.05
N GLY A 96 -25.81 11.57 6.78
CA GLY A 96 -26.78 10.58 6.28
C GLY A 96 -26.36 9.88 4.98
N SER A 97 -25.10 10.00 4.59
CA SER A 97 -24.58 9.55 3.31
C SER A 97 -24.15 8.10 3.43
N ASP A 98 -24.74 7.24 2.60
CA ASP A 98 -24.33 5.84 2.50
C ASP A 98 -22.84 5.72 2.17
N LEU A 99 -22.18 4.74 2.80
CA LEU A 99 -20.76 4.45 2.65
C LEU A 99 -20.34 4.28 1.18
N THR A 100 -21.23 3.73 0.36
CA THR A 100 -21.04 3.55 -1.08
C THR A 100 -20.92 4.87 -1.84
N THR A 101 -21.63 5.91 -1.42
CA THR A 101 -21.60 7.23 -2.07
C THR A 101 -20.27 7.93 -1.81
N ILE A 102 -19.81 7.92 -0.56
CA ILE A 102 -18.50 8.49 -0.17
C ILE A 102 -17.36 7.73 -0.84
N ALA A 103 -17.42 6.40 -0.87
CA ALA A 103 -16.41 5.57 -1.52
C ALA A 103 -16.31 5.87 -3.02
N THR A 104 -17.46 5.99 -3.70
CA THR A 104 -17.50 6.28 -5.14
C THR A 104 -16.95 7.67 -5.45
N LEU A 105 -17.31 8.69 -4.65
CA LEU A 105 -16.77 10.05 -4.80
C LEU A 105 -15.25 10.09 -4.56
N THR A 106 -14.78 9.43 -3.49
CA THR A 106 -13.35 9.37 -3.16
C THR A 106 -12.57 8.68 -4.29
N LEU A 107 -13.11 7.60 -4.83
CA LEU A 107 -12.50 6.90 -5.96
C LEU A 107 -12.43 7.78 -7.22
N LEU A 108 -13.48 8.54 -7.53
CA LEU A 108 -13.46 9.49 -8.65
C LEU A 108 -12.40 10.59 -8.46
N VAL A 109 -12.29 11.15 -7.26
CA VAL A 109 -11.26 12.15 -6.95
C VAL A 109 -9.85 11.57 -7.11
N VAL A 110 -9.60 10.38 -6.56
CA VAL A 110 -8.31 9.70 -6.70
C VAL A 110 -8.02 9.39 -8.17
N PHE A 111 -9.02 8.96 -8.94
CA PHE A 111 -8.88 8.68 -10.37
C PHE A 111 -8.49 9.95 -11.16
N ILE A 112 -9.14 11.09 -10.88
CA ILE A 112 -8.80 12.38 -11.51
C ILE A 112 -7.38 12.80 -11.14
N CYS A 113 -6.98 12.69 -9.88
CA CYS A 113 -5.61 13.00 -9.44
C CYS A 113 -4.57 12.13 -10.15
N VAL A 114 -4.85 10.84 -10.32
CA VAL A 114 -3.97 9.91 -11.05
C VAL A 114 -3.89 10.28 -12.53
N LEU A 115 -5.01 10.66 -13.17
CA LEU A 115 -5.00 11.12 -14.56
C LEU A 115 -4.14 12.37 -14.77
N ILE A 116 -4.23 13.34 -13.86
CA ILE A 116 -3.42 14.57 -13.92
C ILE A 116 -1.95 14.26 -13.65
N GLY A 117 -1.66 13.39 -12.67
CA GLY A 117 -0.29 13.01 -12.32
C GLY A 117 0.42 12.07 -13.31
N ALA A 118 -0.34 11.39 -14.17
CA ALA A 118 0.19 10.53 -15.24
C ALA A 118 0.42 11.29 -16.56
N GLY A 119 -0.06 12.53 -16.68
CA GLY A 119 0.06 13.41 -17.85
C GLY A 119 1.30 14.29 -17.85
#